data_AF-A0A0F9FL71-F1
#
_entry.id   AF-A0A0F9FL71-F1
#
_cell.length_a   1.000
_cell.length_b   1.000
_cell.length_c   1.000
_cell.angle_alpha   90.00
_cell.angle_beta   90.00
_cell.angle_gamma   90.00
#
_symmetry.space_group_name_H-M   'P 1'
#
loop_
_entity.id
_entity.type
_entity.pdbx_description
1 polymer ?
#
loop_
_entity_poly.entity_id
_entity_poly.type
_entity_poly.pdbx_seq_one_letter_code
_entity_poly.pdbx_strand_id
1 'polypeptide(L)'
;MSQYVCQYCNNTFSRTNNLIKHQKKAQYCLVLQANTEVEAKYECEYCSQSFTRKDSLSRHYKVCKIYTVQQVEKKARTTAIEDQNKMLLDLITQLQENITNVAGRPAVNNNRQVVLNNLQPLTEENLQEHLEHLTLNFIQEGAKGYAAFANSYPFKNRVMCTDKARKKLKYKDGDGEVIEDGGGVKLAQKFFQAIAPRNEEIINIEYRALHEKVQQIAKDGTAYHADLTGLLTKATHLQELLIKCREAARGEENELTREFVSHLSKML
;
A
#
# COMPACT_ATOMS: atom_id res chain seq x y z
N MET A 1 -29.97 -45.37 36.72
CA MET A 1 -29.17 -44.99 35.54
C MET A 1 -27.71 -45.17 35.90
N SER A 2 -26.97 -45.99 35.17
CA SER A 2 -25.54 -46.21 35.45
C SER A 2 -24.74 -44.95 35.13
N GLN A 3 -23.98 -44.45 36.11
CA GLN A 3 -23.11 -43.30 35.96
C GLN A 3 -21.68 -43.76 35.70
N TYR A 4 -21.01 -43.14 34.72
CA TYR A 4 -19.64 -43.48 34.34
C TYR A 4 -18.70 -42.40 34.86
N VAL A 5 -17.87 -42.74 35.85
CA VAL A 5 -16.98 -41.79 36.52
C VAL A 5 -15.57 -41.89 35.94
N CYS A 6 -14.95 -40.75 35.68
CA CYS A 6 -13.56 -40.70 35.23
C CYS A 6 -12.60 -40.92 36.41
N GLN A 7 -11.81 -41.98 36.37
CA GLN A 7 -10.88 -42.34 37.44
C GLN A 7 -9.73 -41.33 37.68
N TYR A 8 -9.52 -40.36 36.79
CA TYR A 8 -8.41 -39.40 36.87
C TYR A 8 -8.83 -38.03 37.39
N CYS A 9 -10.08 -37.62 37.16
CA CYS A 9 -10.59 -36.30 37.55
C CYS A 9 -11.96 -36.33 38.23
N ASN A 10 -12.48 -37.53 38.50
CA ASN A 10 -13.75 -37.83 39.16
C ASN A 10 -15.01 -37.21 38.54
N ASN A 11 -14.94 -36.70 37.30
CA ASN A 11 -16.13 -36.22 36.59
C ASN A 11 -17.06 -37.36 36.17
N THR A 12 -18.36 -37.12 36.31
CA THR A 12 -19.42 -38.09 36.04
C THR A 12 -20.07 -37.86 34.69
N PHE A 13 -20.25 -38.93 33.93
CA PHE A 13 -20.86 -38.91 32.60
C PHE A 13 -22.07 -39.86 32.55
N SER A 14 -23.09 -39.46 31.79
CA SER A 14 -24.32 -40.25 31.60
C SER A 14 -24.17 -41.42 30.63
N ARG A 15 -23.07 -41.49 29.86
CA ARG A 15 -22.81 -42.53 28.85
C ARG A 15 -21.30 -42.85 28.74
N THR A 16 -20.98 -44.11 28.49
CA THR A 16 -19.59 -44.61 28.36
C THR A 16 -18.80 -43.94 27.24
N ASN A 17 -19.44 -43.68 26.10
CA ASN A 17 -18.80 -43.04 24.95
C ASN A 17 -18.34 -41.60 25.26
N ASN A 18 -19.07 -40.88 26.12
CA ASN A 18 -18.71 -39.54 26.55
C ASN A 18 -17.53 -39.57 27.53
N LEU A 19 -17.51 -40.55 28.45
CA LEU A 19 -16.36 -40.78 29.32
C LEU A 19 -15.09 -41.08 28.50
N ILE A 20 -15.17 -41.98 27.50
CA ILE A 20 -14.03 -42.32 26.64
C ILE A 20 -13.54 -41.10 25.84
N LYS A 21 -14.46 -40.31 25.26
CA LYS A 21 -14.09 -39.07 24.56
C LYS A 21 -13.44 -38.06 25.50
N HIS A 22 -13.95 -37.92 26.72
CA HIS A 22 -13.37 -37.06 27.74
C HIS A 22 -11.95 -37.50 28.10
N GLN A 23 -11.73 -38.77 28.44
CA GLN A 23 -10.40 -39.29 28.80
C GLN A 23 -9.39 -39.13 27.66
N LYS A 24 -9.80 -39.24 26.40
CA LYS A 24 -8.90 -39.13 25.23
C LYS A 24 -8.64 -37.70 24.75
N LYS A 25 -9.50 -36.73 25.06
CA LYS A 25 -9.44 -35.38 24.46
C LYS A 25 -9.39 -34.23 25.45
N ALA A 26 -9.92 -34.42 26.66
CA ALA A 26 -9.92 -33.37 27.66
C ALA A 26 -8.49 -33.19 28.19
N GLN A 27 -7.85 -32.10 27.79
CA GLN A 27 -6.45 -31.81 28.08
C GLN A 27 -6.12 -31.94 29.58
N TYR A 28 -6.94 -31.37 30.46
CA TYR A 28 -6.72 -31.49 31.91
C TYR A 28 -6.79 -32.94 32.42
N CYS A 29 -7.63 -33.79 31.80
CA CYS A 29 -7.74 -35.19 32.19
C CYS A 29 -6.58 -36.03 31.64
N LEU A 30 -6.10 -35.73 30.42
CA LEU A 30 -4.89 -36.34 29.85
C LEU A 30 -3.65 -36.02 30.68
N VAL A 31 -3.65 -34.86 31.32
CA VAL A 31 -2.57 -34.36 32.16
C VAL A 31 -2.57 -35.04 33.52
N LEU A 32 -3.74 -35.16 34.14
CA LEU A 32 -3.92 -35.99 35.35
C LEU A 32 -3.63 -37.47 35.08
N GLN A 33 -3.86 -37.95 33.84
CA GLN A 33 -3.45 -39.29 33.40
C GLN A 33 -1.93 -39.44 33.28
N ALA A 34 -1.24 -38.40 32.79
CA ALA A 34 0.19 -38.43 32.47
C ALA A 34 1.11 -37.88 33.58
N ASN A 35 0.57 -37.39 34.70
CA ASN A 35 1.32 -36.75 35.79
C ASN A 35 2.30 -35.65 35.30
N THR A 36 1.93 -34.92 34.26
CA THR A 36 2.77 -33.87 33.65
C THR A 36 2.11 -32.52 33.85
N GLU A 37 2.84 -31.48 34.25
CA GLU A 37 2.29 -30.13 34.43
C GLU A 37 1.92 -29.49 33.07
N VAL A 38 0.79 -28.77 32.97
CA VAL A 38 0.40 -28.10 31.72
C VAL A 38 0.88 -26.66 31.72
N GLU A 39 1.77 -26.32 30.81
CA GLU A 39 2.05 -24.93 30.50
C GLU A 39 0.80 -24.26 29.92
N ALA A 40 0.34 -23.18 30.57
CA ALA A 40 -0.75 -22.38 30.04
C ALA A 40 -0.27 -21.64 28.77
N LYS A 41 -0.75 -22.08 27.60
CA LYS A 41 -0.26 -21.58 26.30
C LYS A 41 -0.91 -20.26 25.83
N TYR A 42 -1.97 -19.80 26.49
CA TYR A 42 -2.77 -18.66 26.03
C TYR A 42 -3.00 -17.67 27.15
N GLU A 43 -2.27 -16.55 27.11
CA GLU A 43 -2.34 -15.53 28.15
C GLU A 43 -3.20 -14.35 27.69
N CYS A 44 -3.91 -13.75 28.64
CA CYS A 44 -4.58 -12.49 28.39
C CYS A 44 -3.55 -11.36 28.39
N GLU A 45 -3.47 -10.61 27.30
CA GLU A 45 -2.50 -9.51 27.18
C GLU A 45 -2.81 -8.32 28.12
N TYR A 46 -4.00 -8.34 28.73
CA TYR A 46 -4.56 -7.23 29.51
C TYR A 46 -4.62 -7.55 31.00
N CYS A 47 -4.49 -8.82 31.38
CA CYS A 47 -4.47 -9.23 32.79
C CYS A 47 -3.63 -10.50 32.92
N SER A 48 -3.07 -10.77 34.10
CA SER A 48 -2.17 -11.91 34.34
C SER A 48 -2.87 -13.28 34.42
N GLN A 49 -3.97 -13.48 33.67
CA GLN A 49 -4.69 -14.75 33.61
C GLN A 49 -4.24 -15.56 32.40
N SER A 50 -3.85 -16.82 32.65
CA SER A 50 -3.37 -17.75 31.63
C SER A 50 -4.34 -18.93 31.47
N PHE A 51 -4.52 -19.38 30.23
CA PHE A 51 -5.47 -20.40 29.84
C PHE A 51 -4.78 -21.51 29.03
N THR A 52 -5.27 -22.73 29.17
CA THR A 52 -4.75 -23.89 28.44
C THR A 52 -5.37 -24.05 27.05
N ARG A 53 -6.46 -23.32 26.75
CA ARG A 53 -7.19 -23.39 25.47
C ARG A 53 -7.59 -22.00 24.98
N LYS A 54 -7.48 -21.76 23.67
CA LYS A 54 -7.81 -20.50 23.00
C LYS A 54 -9.27 -20.05 23.21
N ASP A 55 -10.23 -20.98 23.17
CA ASP A 55 -11.66 -20.68 23.37
C ASP A 55 -11.98 -20.18 24.79
N SER A 56 -11.17 -20.60 25.76
CA SER A 56 -11.30 -20.18 27.15
C SER A 56 -10.79 -18.75 27.33
N LEU A 57 -9.66 -18.39 26.70
CA LEU A 57 -9.19 -17.02 26.60
C LEU A 57 -10.20 -16.11 25.87
N SER A 58 -10.77 -16.55 24.74
CA SER A 58 -11.78 -15.78 24.02
C SER A 58 -13.04 -15.50 24.85
N ARG A 59 -13.45 -16.45 25.69
CA ARG A 59 -14.56 -16.26 26.63
C ARG A 59 -14.17 -15.31 27.77
N HIS A 60 -12.94 -15.43 28.26
CA HIS A 60 -12.40 -14.54 29.27
C HIS A 60 -12.42 -13.08 28.82
N TYR A 61 -12.05 -12.77 27.56
CA TYR A 61 -12.14 -11.38 27.06
C TYR A 61 -13.53 -10.75 27.21
N LYS A 62 -14.61 -11.54 27.15
CA LYS A 62 -15.98 -11.01 27.35
C LYS A 62 -16.28 -10.57 28.78
N VAL A 63 -15.52 -11.07 29.76
CA VAL A 63 -15.72 -10.81 31.20
C VAL A 63 -14.51 -10.15 31.87
N CYS A 64 -13.42 -9.97 31.13
CA CYS A 64 -12.19 -9.36 31.63
C CYS A 64 -12.37 -7.85 31.78
N LYS A 65 -12.44 -7.37 33.03
CA LYS A 65 -12.65 -5.95 33.34
C LYS A 65 -11.60 -5.05 32.72
N ILE A 66 -10.31 -5.43 32.77
CA ILE A 66 -9.21 -4.61 32.24
C ILE A 66 -9.32 -4.50 30.71
N TYR A 67 -9.58 -5.63 30.04
CA TYR A 67 -9.83 -5.63 28.60
C TYR A 67 -11.03 -4.75 28.24
N THR A 68 -12.16 -4.87 28.95
CA THR A 68 -13.36 -4.06 28.70
C THR A 68 -13.08 -2.56 28.85
N VAL A 69 -12.38 -2.14 29.91
CA VAL A 69 -12.02 -0.74 30.14
C VAL A 69 -11.14 -0.22 29.00
N GLN A 70 -10.11 -0.95 28.59
CA GLN A 70 -9.25 -0.53 27.48
C GLN A 70 -10.00 -0.45 26.14
N GLN A 71 -10.96 -1.35 25.88
CA GLN A 71 -11.78 -1.23 24.67
C GLN A 71 -12.69 0.00 24.69
N VAL A 72 -13.24 0.38 25.86
CA VAL A 72 -14.05 1.59 26.03
C VAL A 72 -13.18 2.84 25.83
N GLU A 73 -12.00 2.91 26.44
CA GLU A 73 -11.07 4.03 26.27
C GLU A 73 -10.59 4.17 24.82
N LYS A 74 -10.25 3.05 24.17
CA LYS A 74 -9.87 3.04 22.76
C LYS A 74 -11.01 3.56 21.88
N LYS A 75 -12.24 3.09 22.11
CA LYS A 75 -13.42 3.55 21.38
C LYS A 75 -13.69 5.04 21.60
N ALA A 76 -13.61 5.52 22.85
CA ALA A 76 -13.78 6.93 23.18
C ALA A 76 -12.72 7.81 22.50
N ARG A 77 -11.46 7.36 22.47
CA ARG A 77 -10.38 8.05 21.74
C ARG A 77 -10.64 8.10 20.24
N THR A 78 -11.10 7.00 19.64
CA THR A 78 -11.44 6.97 18.21
C THR A 78 -12.58 7.94 17.89
N THR A 79 -13.65 7.94 18.69
CA THR A 79 -14.78 8.87 18.51
C THR A 79 -14.33 10.34 18.66
N ALA A 80 -13.50 10.65 19.65
CA ALA A 80 -12.96 12.02 19.82
C ALA A 80 -12.13 12.48 18.61
N ILE A 81 -11.34 11.59 18.00
CA ILE A 81 -10.59 11.88 16.78
C ILE A 81 -11.53 12.11 15.59
N GLU A 82 -12.58 11.30 15.46
CA GLU A 82 -13.59 11.46 14.40
C GLU A 82 -14.33 12.79 14.52
N ASP A 83 -14.70 13.19 15.73
CA ASP A 83 -15.33 14.48 16.01
C ASP A 83 -14.38 15.65 15.68
N GLN A 84 -13.12 15.55 16.09
CA GLN A 84 -12.11 16.57 15.77
C GLN A 84 -11.88 16.68 14.25
N ASN A 85 -11.86 15.57 13.52
CA ASN A 85 -11.74 15.56 12.06
C ASN A 85 -12.95 16.23 11.39
N LYS A 86 -14.16 15.99 11.92
CA LYS A 86 -15.38 16.64 11.43
C LYS A 86 -15.34 18.15 11.67
N MET A 87 -14.89 18.59 12.85
CA MET A 87 -14.70 20.02 13.14
C MET A 87 -13.66 20.66 12.21
N LEU A 88 -12.56 19.96 11.91
CA LEU A 88 -11.54 20.44 10.99
C LEU A 88 -12.09 20.58 9.56
N LEU A 89 -12.89 19.60 9.12
CA LEU A 89 -13.51 19.63 7.80
C LEU A 89 -14.50 20.80 7.67
N ASP A 90 -15.32 21.03 8.70
CA ASP A 90 -16.24 22.18 8.75
C ASP A 90 -15.49 23.51 8.71
N LEU A 91 -14.39 23.64 9.47
CA LEU A 91 -13.53 24.82 9.43
C LEU A 91 -12.90 25.02 8.04
N ILE A 92 -12.45 23.96 7.38
CA ILE A 92 -11.93 24.02 6.01
C ILE A 92 -13.02 24.51 5.05
N THR A 93 -14.25 24.00 5.15
CA THR A 93 -15.38 24.43 4.33
C THR A 93 -15.71 25.91 4.56
N GLN A 94 -15.76 26.36 5.82
CA GLN A 94 -15.98 27.77 6.15
C GLN A 94 -14.85 28.67 5.63
N LEU A 95 -13.59 28.24 5.71
CA LEU A 95 -12.46 28.97 5.14
C LEU A 95 -12.56 29.05 3.60
N GLN A 96 -12.98 27.96 2.95
CA GLN A 96 -13.21 27.95 1.50
C GLN A 96 -14.35 28.90 1.11
N GLU A 97 -15.47 28.90 1.84
CA GLU A 97 -16.59 29.82 1.61
C GLU A 97 -16.17 31.29 1.80
N ASN A 98 -15.42 31.58 2.86
CA ASN A 98 -14.88 32.92 3.10
C ASN A 98 -13.95 33.38 1.95
N ILE A 99 -13.07 32.50 1.46
CA ILE A 99 -12.24 32.79 0.28
C ILE A 99 -13.11 33.06 -0.95
N THR A 100 -14.18 32.29 -1.18
CA THR A 100 -15.09 32.52 -2.32
C THR A 100 -15.86 33.83 -2.22
N ASN A 101 -16.24 34.26 -1.02
CA ASN A 101 -16.93 35.53 -0.78
C ASN A 101 -16.00 36.74 -1.00
N VAL A 102 -14.70 36.62 -0.70
CA VAL A 102 -13.69 37.63 -1.09
C VAL A 102 -13.45 37.62 -2.60
N ALA A 103 -13.66 36.48 -3.27
CA ALA A 103 -13.48 36.29 -4.72
C ALA A 103 -14.70 36.71 -5.58
N GLY A 104 -15.71 37.40 -5.03
CA GLY A 104 -16.84 37.98 -5.77
C GLY A 104 -16.48 39.08 -6.79
N ARG A 105 -15.18 39.33 -7.03
CA ARG A 105 -14.66 40.11 -8.17
C ARG A 105 -14.09 39.12 -9.20
N PRO A 106 -14.34 39.30 -10.50
CA PRO A 106 -13.98 38.30 -11.50
C PRO A 106 -12.45 38.13 -11.56
N ALA A 107 -11.94 37.02 -11.02
CA ALA A 107 -10.50 36.73 -10.96
C ALA A 107 -10.20 35.27 -11.31
N VAL A 108 -10.36 34.91 -12.59
CA VAL A 108 -9.88 33.62 -13.13
C VAL A 108 -8.34 33.55 -13.21
N ASN A 109 -7.63 34.66 -12.96
CA ASN A 109 -6.17 34.72 -13.02
C ASN A 109 -5.46 34.59 -11.64
N ASN A 110 -6.10 35.01 -10.55
CA ASN A 110 -5.46 35.02 -9.22
C ASN A 110 -5.22 33.62 -8.67
N ASN A 111 -6.18 32.70 -8.79
CA ASN A 111 -6.03 31.36 -8.19
C ASN A 111 -4.89 30.54 -8.83
N ARG A 112 -4.68 30.67 -10.14
CA ARG A 112 -3.55 29.99 -10.83
C ARG A 112 -2.21 30.59 -10.43
N GLN A 113 -2.12 31.90 -10.30
CA GLN A 113 -0.91 32.59 -9.82
C GLN A 113 -0.61 32.22 -8.36
N VAL A 114 -1.63 32.12 -7.50
CA VAL A 114 -1.48 31.71 -6.10
C VAL A 114 -1.02 30.26 -6.00
N VAL A 115 -1.59 29.32 -6.77
CA VAL A 115 -1.13 27.92 -6.82
C VAL A 115 0.32 27.84 -7.29
N LEU A 116 0.68 28.57 -8.36
CA LEU A 116 2.06 28.63 -8.87
C LEU A 116 3.04 29.17 -7.81
N ASN A 117 2.65 30.24 -7.11
CA ASN A 117 3.47 30.83 -6.05
C ASN A 117 3.69 29.86 -4.89
N ASN A 118 2.73 28.98 -4.61
CA ASN A 118 2.80 27.99 -3.53
C ASN A 118 3.42 26.64 -3.95
N LEU A 119 3.77 26.44 -5.23
CA LEU A 119 4.49 25.23 -5.64
C LEU A 119 5.85 25.15 -4.95
N GLN A 120 6.18 23.96 -4.47
CA GLN A 120 7.52 23.65 -3.99
C GLN A 120 8.48 23.44 -5.19
N PRO A 121 9.77 23.81 -5.06
CA PRO A 121 10.81 23.45 -6.01
C PRO A 121 10.85 21.95 -6.34
N LEU A 122 11.06 21.63 -7.62
CA LEU A 122 11.35 20.27 -8.09
C LEU A 122 12.87 20.08 -8.16
N THR A 123 13.45 19.76 -7.00
CA THR A 123 14.88 19.49 -6.83
C THR A 123 15.23 18.06 -7.24
N GLU A 124 16.51 17.80 -7.47
CA GLU A 124 17.00 16.45 -7.76
C GLU A 124 16.91 15.55 -6.52
N GLU A 125 17.15 16.12 -5.34
CA GLU A 125 17.04 15.43 -4.05
C GLU A 125 15.61 14.92 -3.82
N ASN A 126 14.60 15.74 -4.11
CA ASN A 126 13.19 15.32 -3.98
C ASN A 126 12.81 14.24 -5.00
N LEU A 127 13.41 14.24 -6.18
CA LEU A 127 13.21 13.16 -7.15
C LEU A 127 13.80 11.85 -6.63
N GLN A 128 15.00 11.90 -6.05
CA GLN A 128 15.72 10.73 -5.51
C GLN A 128 15.05 10.13 -4.28
N GLU A 129 14.58 10.96 -3.34
CA GLU A 129 13.94 10.52 -2.10
C GLU A 129 12.71 9.62 -2.35
N HIS A 130 11.98 9.88 -3.44
CA HIS A 130 10.77 9.13 -3.77
C HIS A 130 10.99 7.88 -4.64
N LEU A 131 12.22 7.60 -5.07
CA LEU A 131 12.51 6.44 -5.91
C LEU A 131 12.21 5.11 -5.21
N GLU A 132 12.23 5.06 -3.88
CA GLU A 132 11.86 3.87 -3.11
C GLU A 132 10.40 3.43 -3.34
N HIS A 133 9.51 4.36 -3.71
CA HIS A 133 8.10 4.07 -3.98
C HIS A 133 7.85 3.60 -5.42
N LEU A 134 8.85 3.60 -6.30
CA LEU A 134 8.72 3.05 -7.64
C LEU A 134 8.64 1.52 -7.55
N THR A 135 7.57 0.95 -8.09
CA THR A 135 7.28 -0.48 -8.03
C THR A 135 7.10 -1.07 -9.41
N LEU A 136 7.23 -2.40 -9.52
CA LEU A 136 6.99 -3.13 -10.75
C LEU A 136 5.58 -2.90 -11.33
N ASN A 137 4.57 -2.66 -10.49
CA ASN A 137 3.20 -2.40 -10.95
C ASN A 137 3.12 -1.08 -11.73
N PHE A 138 3.76 -0.01 -11.25
CA PHE A 138 3.82 1.25 -11.99
C PHE A 138 4.53 1.06 -13.34
N ILE A 139 5.59 0.27 -13.35
CA ILE A 139 6.36 -0.03 -14.58
C ILE A 139 5.48 -0.80 -15.57
N GLN A 140 4.79 -1.86 -15.14
CA GLN A 140 3.93 -2.67 -16.00
C GLN A 140 2.73 -1.91 -16.57
N GLU A 141 2.25 -0.87 -15.89
CA GLU A 141 1.22 0.03 -16.41
C GLU A 141 1.76 1.05 -17.45
N GLY A 142 3.06 1.03 -17.75
CA GLY A 142 3.69 1.84 -18.77
C GLY A 142 3.54 3.35 -18.51
N ALA A 143 3.25 4.11 -19.57
CA ALA A 143 3.09 5.57 -19.51
C ALA A 143 2.13 6.04 -18.40
N LYS A 144 1.01 5.34 -18.25
CA LYS A 144 -0.01 5.65 -17.24
C LYS A 144 0.52 5.41 -15.82
N GLY A 145 1.21 4.29 -15.61
CA GLY A 145 1.79 3.94 -14.32
C GLY A 145 2.90 4.89 -13.90
N TYR A 146 3.80 5.26 -14.82
CA TYR A 146 4.80 6.30 -14.57
C TYR A 146 4.17 7.65 -14.23
N ALA A 147 3.13 8.07 -14.96
CA ALA A 147 2.41 9.30 -14.67
C ALA A 147 1.75 9.27 -13.28
N ALA A 148 1.16 8.13 -12.90
CA ALA A 148 0.56 7.94 -11.58
C ALA A 148 1.60 8.02 -10.46
N PHE A 149 2.74 7.34 -10.62
CA PHE A 149 3.87 7.43 -9.70
C PHE A 149 4.36 8.88 -9.58
N ALA A 150 4.63 9.53 -10.71
CA ALA A 150 5.13 10.91 -10.74
C ALA A 150 4.18 11.86 -10.00
N ASN A 151 2.88 11.81 -10.31
CA ASN A 151 1.86 12.66 -9.68
C ASN A 151 1.66 12.38 -8.18
N SER A 152 1.82 11.12 -7.76
CA SER A 152 1.59 10.71 -6.37
C SER A 152 2.77 11.02 -5.46
N TYR A 153 3.98 11.00 -6.01
CA TYR A 153 5.23 11.17 -5.25
C TYR A 153 6.01 12.40 -5.74
N PRO A 154 7.01 12.31 -6.65
CA PRO A 154 7.95 13.41 -6.87
C PRO A 154 7.33 14.71 -7.40
N PHE A 155 6.17 14.66 -8.06
CA PHE A 155 5.51 15.85 -8.61
C PHE A 155 4.35 16.37 -7.77
N LYS A 156 4.01 15.68 -6.68
CA LYS A 156 2.91 16.08 -5.81
C LYS A 156 3.18 17.48 -5.26
N ASN A 157 2.25 18.41 -5.54
CA ASN A 157 2.33 19.83 -5.17
C ASN A 157 3.58 20.57 -5.74
N ARG A 158 4.23 20.05 -6.78
CA ARG A 158 5.44 20.61 -7.41
C ARG A 158 5.26 20.93 -8.90
N VAL A 159 4.33 20.25 -9.55
CA VAL A 159 4.01 20.47 -10.97
C VAL A 159 2.53 20.83 -11.10
N MET A 160 2.21 21.73 -12.02
CA MET A 160 0.83 22.05 -12.39
C MET A 160 0.64 22.07 -13.91
N CYS A 161 -0.57 21.77 -14.37
CA CYS A 161 -0.96 21.93 -15.76
C CYS A 161 -1.85 23.16 -15.94
N THR A 162 -1.40 24.13 -16.74
CA THR A 162 -2.15 25.38 -16.98
C THR A 162 -3.07 25.30 -18.20
N ASP A 163 -2.77 24.40 -19.13
CA ASP A 163 -3.56 24.14 -20.35
C ASP A 163 -3.43 22.66 -20.70
N LYS A 164 -4.51 21.90 -20.47
CA LYS A 164 -4.54 20.45 -20.73
C LYS A 164 -4.49 20.12 -22.22
N ALA A 165 -5.09 20.95 -23.07
CA ALA A 165 -5.13 20.71 -24.51
C ALA A 165 -3.73 20.87 -25.14
N ARG A 166 -2.97 21.86 -24.65
CA ARG A 166 -1.61 22.13 -25.11
C ARG A 166 -0.52 21.51 -24.23
N LYS A 167 -0.91 20.72 -23.22
CA LYS A 167 0.00 20.09 -22.25
C LYS A 167 1.01 21.10 -21.67
N LYS A 168 0.54 22.30 -21.29
CA LYS A 168 1.41 23.36 -20.73
C LYS A 168 1.66 23.10 -19.26
N LEU A 169 2.80 22.47 -18.96
CA LEU A 169 3.24 22.19 -17.61
C LEU A 169 4.06 23.36 -17.06
N LYS A 170 3.88 23.65 -15.76
CA LYS A 170 4.67 24.61 -15.01
C LYS A 170 5.16 23.99 -13.72
N TYR A 171 6.40 24.27 -13.35
CA TYR A 171 7.03 23.84 -12.11
C TYR A 171 8.14 24.81 -11.74
N LYS A 172 8.62 24.76 -10.49
CA LYS A 172 9.80 25.53 -10.07
C LYS A 172 11.03 24.64 -10.14
N ASP A 173 12.15 25.15 -10.63
CA ASP A 173 13.43 24.45 -10.56
C ASP A 173 14.07 24.56 -9.16
N GLY A 174 15.32 24.12 -9.01
CA GLY A 174 16.04 24.12 -7.73
C GLY A 174 16.31 25.52 -7.17
N ASP A 175 16.38 26.53 -8.04
CA ASP A 175 16.60 27.94 -7.67
C ASP A 175 15.27 28.64 -7.36
N GLY A 176 14.13 27.97 -7.59
CA GLY A 176 12.79 28.49 -7.38
C GLY A 176 12.23 29.23 -8.60
N GLU A 177 12.95 29.23 -9.72
CA GLU A 177 12.53 29.88 -10.96
C GLU A 177 11.42 29.07 -11.63
N VAL A 178 10.41 29.77 -12.16
CA VAL A 178 9.27 29.14 -12.81
C VAL A 178 9.66 28.69 -14.21
N ILE A 179 9.63 27.38 -14.44
CA ILE A 179 9.82 26.76 -15.74
C ILE A 179 8.46 26.55 -16.41
N GLU A 180 8.32 27.08 -17.62
CA GLU A 180 7.22 26.75 -18.53
C GLU A 180 7.67 25.68 -19.54
N ASP A 181 7.07 24.50 -19.46
CA ASP A 181 7.39 23.36 -20.31
C ASP A 181 6.20 23.03 -21.21
N GLY A 182 6.18 23.67 -22.38
CA GLY A 182 5.17 23.43 -23.41
C GLY A 182 5.33 22.03 -23.99
N GLY A 183 4.33 21.17 -23.79
CA GLY A 183 4.39 19.78 -24.24
C GLY A 183 5.04 18.82 -23.24
N GLY A 184 5.54 19.31 -22.10
CA GLY A 184 6.07 18.50 -21.01
C GLY A 184 7.36 17.72 -21.32
N VAL A 185 8.12 18.13 -22.34
CA VAL A 185 9.28 17.39 -22.84
C VAL A 185 10.43 17.45 -21.83
N LYS A 186 10.72 18.64 -21.28
CA LYS A 186 11.83 18.81 -20.32
C LYS A 186 11.56 18.06 -19.02
N LEU A 187 10.32 18.13 -18.53
CA LEU A 187 9.89 17.44 -17.33
C LEU A 187 9.91 15.93 -17.52
N ALA A 188 9.46 15.42 -18.67
CA ALA A 188 9.51 14.00 -18.99
C ALA A 188 10.97 13.51 -19.03
N GLN A 189 11.87 14.21 -19.71
CA GLN A 189 13.29 13.85 -19.74
C GLN A 189 13.87 13.82 -18.31
N LYS A 190 13.67 14.88 -17.53
CA LYS A 190 14.16 14.96 -16.14
C LYS A 190 13.64 13.79 -15.30
N PHE A 191 12.36 13.47 -15.43
CA PHE A 191 11.75 12.34 -14.73
C PHE A 191 12.39 11.00 -15.12
N PHE A 192 12.47 10.69 -16.42
CA PHE A 192 13.01 9.42 -16.89
C PHE A 192 14.50 9.27 -16.61
N GLN A 193 15.24 10.38 -16.60
CA GLN A 193 16.63 10.40 -16.16
C GLN A 193 16.77 10.07 -14.67
N ALA A 194 15.95 10.67 -13.81
CA ALA A 194 16.00 10.44 -12.37
C ALA A 194 15.62 9.00 -11.99
N ILE A 195 14.59 8.42 -12.63
CA ILE A 195 14.15 7.06 -12.29
C ILE A 195 15.01 5.95 -12.92
N ALA A 196 15.86 6.27 -13.92
CA ALA A 196 16.55 5.26 -14.73
C ALA A 196 17.28 4.18 -13.91
N PRO A 197 18.09 4.49 -12.88
CA PRO A 197 18.80 3.47 -12.12
C PRO A 197 17.86 2.48 -11.42
N ARG A 198 16.83 3.00 -10.77
CA ARG A 198 15.84 2.18 -10.03
C ARG A 198 14.95 1.40 -10.98
N ASN A 199 14.57 2.01 -12.10
CA ASN A 199 13.75 1.38 -13.12
C ASN A 199 14.46 0.19 -13.76
N GLU A 200 15.74 0.37 -14.08
CA GLU A 200 16.61 -0.69 -14.60
C GLU A 200 16.78 -1.84 -13.62
N GLU A 201 16.99 -1.53 -12.33
CA GLU A 201 17.11 -2.53 -11.28
C GLU A 201 15.85 -3.41 -11.21
N ILE A 202 14.66 -2.82 -11.10
CA ILE A 202 13.40 -3.55 -10.96
C ILE A 202 13.12 -4.42 -12.20
N ILE A 203 13.30 -3.85 -13.40
CA ILE A 203 13.07 -4.58 -14.65
C ILE A 203 14.03 -5.76 -14.78
N ASN A 204 15.31 -5.56 -14.45
CA ASN A 204 16.32 -6.63 -14.54
C ASN A 204 16.05 -7.76 -13.53
N ILE A 205 15.61 -7.44 -12.32
CA ILE A 205 15.21 -8.44 -11.31
C ILE A 205 14.05 -9.29 -11.84
N GLU A 206 12.99 -8.64 -12.34
CA GLU A 206 11.81 -9.35 -12.87
C GLU A 206 12.17 -10.18 -14.12
N TYR A 207 12.98 -9.63 -15.02
CA TYR A 207 13.42 -10.34 -16.22
C TYR A 207 14.22 -11.60 -15.88
N ARG A 208 15.13 -11.54 -14.89
CA ARG A 208 15.87 -12.71 -14.41
C ARG A 208 14.94 -13.77 -13.83
N ALA A 209 13.97 -13.36 -13.00
CA ALA A 209 12.98 -14.27 -12.43
C ALA A 209 12.14 -14.97 -13.52
N LEU A 210 11.73 -14.23 -14.56
CA LEU A 210 11.04 -14.80 -15.71
C LEU A 210 11.92 -15.79 -16.48
N HIS A 211 13.20 -15.45 -16.68
CA HIS A 211 14.16 -16.31 -17.36
C HIS A 211 14.39 -17.61 -16.60
N GLU A 212 14.62 -17.55 -15.29
CA GLU A 212 14.77 -18.72 -14.42
C GLU A 212 13.52 -19.60 -14.44
N LYS A 213 12.32 -19.00 -14.42
CA LYS A 213 11.06 -19.73 -14.50
C LYS A 213 10.93 -20.50 -15.82
N VAL A 214 11.28 -19.87 -16.95
CA VAL A 214 11.27 -20.51 -18.27
C VAL A 214 12.30 -21.65 -18.34
N GLN A 215 13.50 -21.45 -17.80
CA GLN A 215 14.51 -22.51 -17.72
C GLN A 215 14.03 -23.69 -16.87
N GLN A 216 13.36 -23.44 -15.76
CA GLN A 216 12.83 -24.48 -14.89
C GLN A 216 11.73 -25.29 -15.59
N ILE A 217 10.80 -24.62 -16.27
CA ILE A 217 9.77 -25.30 -17.09
C ILE A 217 10.40 -26.21 -18.15
N ALA A 218 11.48 -25.76 -18.79
CA ALA A 218 12.19 -26.55 -19.79
C ALA A 218 12.88 -27.77 -19.17
N LYS A 219 13.52 -27.61 -18.00
CA LYS A 219 14.16 -28.72 -17.26
C LYS A 219 13.16 -29.75 -16.78
N ASP A 220 12.00 -29.31 -16.31
CA ASP A 220 10.96 -30.19 -15.75
C ASP A 220 10.10 -30.85 -16.83
N GLY A 221 10.24 -30.44 -18.10
CA GLY A 221 9.44 -30.96 -19.21
C GLY A 221 7.95 -30.58 -19.12
N THR A 222 7.60 -29.56 -18.33
CA THR A 222 6.20 -29.17 -18.05
C THR A 222 5.67 -28.08 -18.98
N ALA A 223 6.34 -27.85 -20.11
CA ALA A 223 6.01 -26.78 -21.06
C ALA A 223 4.55 -26.82 -21.53
N TYR A 224 3.98 -28.00 -21.72
CA TYR A 224 2.60 -28.18 -22.20
C TYR A 224 1.52 -27.70 -21.21
N HIS A 225 1.89 -27.52 -19.93
CA HIS A 225 1.00 -27.03 -18.88
C HIS A 225 1.35 -25.61 -18.42
N ALA A 226 2.41 -25.02 -18.97
CA ALA A 226 2.88 -23.69 -18.60
C ALA A 226 2.43 -22.63 -19.61
N ASP A 227 2.11 -21.42 -19.13
CA ASP A 227 1.85 -20.26 -19.97
C ASP A 227 3.15 -19.63 -20.47
N LEU A 228 3.86 -20.34 -21.35
CA LEU A 228 5.11 -19.86 -21.96
C LEU A 228 4.90 -18.57 -22.76
N THR A 229 3.79 -18.48 -23.50
CA THR A 229 3.45 -17.28 -24.28
C THR A 229 3.32 -16.07 -23.36
N GLY A 230 2.56 -16.16 -22.27
CA GLY A 230 2.40 -15.06 -21.32
C GLY A 230 3.72 -14.65 -20.66
N LEU A 231 4.58 -15.61 -20.31
CA LEU A 231 5.91 -15.32 -19.76
C LEU A 231 6.80 -14.58 -20.76
N LEU A 232 6.86 -15.03 -22.01
CA LEU A 232 7.65 -14.40 -23.06
C LEU A 232 7.10 -13.01 -23.43
N THR A 233 5.78 -12.87 -23.56
CA THR A 233 5.14 -11.57 -23.81
C THR A 233 5.47 -10.58 -22.70
N LYS A 234 5.42 -11.01 -21.43
CA LYS A 234 5.79 -10.16 -20.29
C LYS A 234 7.26 -9.75 -20.34
N ALA A 235 8.16 -10.69 -20.66
CA ALA A 235 9.59 -10.43 -20.77
C ALA A 235 9.92 -9.43 -21.90
N THR A 236 9.32 -9.61 -23.09
CA THR A 236 9.48 -8.70 -24.23
C THR A 236 8.94 -7.32 -23.90
N HIS A 237 7.75 -7.23 -23.30
CA HIS A 237 7.14 -5.97 -22.92
C HIS A 237 8.03 -5.16 -21.95
N LEU A 238 8.60 -5.82 -20.93
CA LEU A 238 9.50 -5.15 -19.98
C LEU A 238 10.78 -4.64 -20.65
N GLN A 239 11.35 -5.38 -21.60
CA GLN A 239 12.53 -4.94 -22.35
C GLN A 239 12.23 -3.77 -23.29
N GLU A 240 11.11 -3.82 -24.02
CA GLU A 240 10.67 -2.71 -24.86
C GLU A 240 10.44 -1.44 -24.05
N LEU A 241 9.79 -1.57 -22.89
CA LEU A 241 9.57 -0.45 -22.00
C LEU A 241 10.88 0.13 -21.47
N LEU A 242 11.85 -0.73 -21.13
CA LEU A 242 13.17 -0.29 -20.69
C LEU A 242 13.89 0.53 -21.77
N ILE A 243 13.86 0.07 -23.02
CA ILE A 243 14.43 0.80 -24.16
C ILE A 243 13.77 2.18 -24.29
N LYS A 244 12.43 2.23 -24.29
CA LYS A 244 11.69 3.51 -24.36
C LYS A 244 12.02 4.44 -23.18
N CYS A 245 12.25 3.91 -21.98
CA CYS A 245 12.67 4.71 -20.83
C CYS A 245 14.09 5.30 -21.01
N ARG A 246 15.02 4.52 -21.58
CA ARG A 246 16.40 4.98 -21.85
C ARG A 246 16.46 6.04 -22.95
N GLU A 247 15.66 5.90 -23.99
CA GLU A 247 15.44 6.95 -25.01
C GLU A 247 14.90 8.23 -24.35
N ALA A 248 13.86 8.10 -23.52
CA ALA A 248 13.26 9.21 -22.80
C ALA A 248 14.26 9.94 -21.88
N ALA A 249 15.09 9.19 -21.15
CA ALA A 249 16.14 9.74 -20.28
C ALA A 249 17.21 10.51 -21.08
N ARG A 250 17.47 10.11 -22.33
CA ARG A 250 18.37 10.84 -23.26
C ARG A 250 17.72 12.06 -23.91
N GLY A 251 16.43 12.29 -23.66
CA GLY A 251 15.66 13.37 -24.27
C GLY A 251 15.15 13.04 -25.67
N GLU A 252 15.20 11.77 -26.08
CA GLU A 252 14.64 11.32 -27.35
C GLU A 252 13.11 11.23 -27.23
N GLU A 253 12.40 11.81 -28.19
CA GLU A 253 10.94 11.77 -28.18
C GLU A 253 10.43 10.42 -28.67
N ASN A 254 9.63 9.74 -27.86
CA ASN A 254 8.99 8.49 -28.23
C ASN A 254 7.53 8.45 -27.75
N GLU A 255 6.84 7.37 -28.07
CA GLU A 255 5.44 7.19 -27.69
C GLU A 255 5.24 7.22 -26.18
N LEU A 256 6.17 6.64 -25.41
CA LEU A 256 6.12 6.59 -23.95
C LEU A 256 6.09 7.99 -23.34
N THR A 257 6.97 8.91 -23.78
CA THR A 257 6.99 10.27 -23.25
C THR A 257 5.75 11.07 -23.61
N ARG A 258 5.23 10.93 -24.85
CA ARG A 258 3.99 11.59 -25.27
C ARG A 258 2.77 11.14 -24.47
N GLU A 259 2.65 9.85 -24.23
CA GLU A 259 1.58 9.25 -23.43
C GLU A 259 1.72 9.59 -21.95
N PHE A 260 2.95 9.56 -21.42
CA PHE A 260 3.26 9.94 -20.04
C PHE A 260 2.77 11.36 -19.76
N VAL A 261 3.15 12.34 -20.60
CA VAL A 261 2.70 13.73 -20.44
C VAL A 261 1.19 13.85 -20.60
N SER A 262 0.57 13.06 -21.50
CA SER A 262 -0.88 13.02 -21.70
C SER A 262 -1.61 12.55 -20.44
N HIS A 263 -1.14 11.47 -19.81
CA HIS A 263 -1.70 10.96 -18.57
C HIS A 263 -1.45 11.93 -17.40
N LEU A 264 -0.23 12.43 -17.26
CA LEU A 264 0.13 13.37 -16.20
C LEU A 264 -0.72 14.65 -16.27
N SER A 265 -0.87 15.24 -17.47
CA SER A 265 -1.68 16.44 -17.66
C SER A 265 -3.16 16.24 -17.33
N LYS A 266 -3.67 15.00 -17.40
CA LYS A 266 -5.05 14.67 -17.01
C LYS A 266 -5.19 14.53 -15.49
N MET A 267 -4.13 14.05 -14.82
CA MET A 267 -4.08 13.85 -13.37
C MET A 267 -3.85 15.15 -12.58
N LEU A 268 -3.16 16.12 -13.19
CA LEU A 268 -2.98 17.50 -12.72
C LEU A 268 -4.23 18.35 -12.96
#